data_AF-A0A235CL63-F1
#
_entry.id   AF-A0A235CL63-F1
#
_cell.length_a   1.000
_cell.length_b   1.000
_cell.length_c   1.000
_cell.angle_alpha   90.00
_cell.angle_beta   90.00
_cell.angle_gamma   90.00
#
_symmetry.space_group_name_H-M   'P 1'
#
loop_
_entity.id
_entity.type
_entity.pdbx_description
1 polymer ?
#
loop_
_entity_poly.entity_id
_entity_poly.type
_entity_poly.pdbx_seq_one_letter_code
_entity_poly.pdbx_strand_id
1 'polypeptide(L)' 'MPLSALLLFTTLSAHPVFASEPQVKKSKTNICHPKGGRYYHKTKNYTPYNSMEACIQSGGRAAKR' A
#
# COMPACT_ATOMS: atom_id res chain seq x y z
N MET A 1 -25.19 45.86 8.29
CA MET A 1 -24.41 45.75 9.54
C MET A 1 -25.30 45.06 10.56
N PRO A 2 -24.93 43.94 11.22
CA PRO A 2 -23.66 43.20 11.23
C PRO A 2 -23.78 41.86 10.49
N LEU A 3 -22.79 41.39 9.71
CA LEU A 3 -21.45 40.98 10.13
C LEU A 3 -21.46 39.82 11.13
N SER A 4 -21.85 38.63 10.67
CA SER A 4 -21.47 37.37 11.32
C SER A 4 -21.06 36.38 10.25
N ALA A 5 -19.91 36.68 9.65
CA ALA A 5 -19.10 35.73 8.93
C ALA A 5 -18.49 34.77 9.96
N LEU A 6 -19.20 33.68 10.27
CA LEU A 6 -18.61 32.56 10.99
C LEU A 6 -18.01 31.62 9.93
N LEU A 7 -16.81 31.97 9.49
CA LEU A 7 -15.94 31.11 8.70
C LEU A 7 -15.62 29.88 9.56
N LEU A 8 -16.36 28.79 9.34
CA LEU A 8 -15.96 27.46 9.79
C LEU A 8 -14.71 27.07 9.00
N PHE A 9 -13.55 27.52 9.50
CA PHE A 9 -12.25 26.99 9.11
C PHE A 9 -12.19 25.52 9.55
N THR A 10 -12.70 24.63 8.69
CA THR A 10 -12.42 23.20 8.79
C THR A 10 -10.93 23.03 8.52
N THR A 11 -10.14 23.00 9.59
CA THR A 11 -8.72 22.65 9.55
C THR A 11 -8.60 21.23 8.99
N LEU A 12 -8.28 21.13 7.71
CA LEU A 12 -7.90 19.88 7.06
C LEU A 12 -6.55 19.45 7.63
N SER A 13 -6.55 18.75 8.77
CA SER A 13 -5.35 18.09 9.29
C SER A 13 -4.94 17.02 8.29
N ALA A 14 -3.91 17.33 7.49
CA ALA A 14 -3.17 16.37 6.71
C ALA A 14 -2.45 15.41 7.66
N HIS A 15 -3.14 14.33 8.04
CA HIS A 15 -2.50 13.24 8.77
C HIS A 15 -1.50 12.58 7.82
N PRO A 16 -0.23 12.37 8.23
CA PRO A 16 0.66 11.52 7.48
C PRO A 16 0.03 10.12 7.46
N VAL A 17 -0.43 9.68 6.29
CA VAL A 17 -0.85 8.30 6.08
C VAL A 17 0.43 7.48 6.16
N PHE A 18 0.73 6.93 7.34
CA PHE A 18 1.73 5.89 7.49
C PHE A 18 1.26 4.72 6.62
N ALA A 19 1.85 4.62 5.43
CA ALA A 19 1.62 3.51 4.53
C ALA A 19 2.08 2.24 5.25
N SER A 20 1.13 1.52 5.84
CA SER A 20 1.38 0.19 6.39
C SER A 20 2.04 -0.65 5.31
N GLU A 21 3.15 -1.31 5.66
CA GLU A 21 3.83 -2.19 4.72
C GLU A 21 2.84 -3.21 4.14
N PRO A 22 2.81 -3.37 2.80
CA PRO A 22 1.84 -4.23 2.14
C PRO A 22 2.00 -5.69 2.58
N GLN A 23 0.91 -6.44 2.59
CA GLN A 23 0.97 -7.87 2.91
C GLN A 23 1.76 -8.66 1.86
N VAL A 24 1.74 -8.23 0.60
CA VAL A 24 2.42 -8.91 -0.51
C VAL A 24 3.09 -7.89 -1.43
N LYS A 25 4.30 -8.20 -1.87
CA LYS A 25 5.06 -7.43 -2.86
C LYS A 25 5.21 -8.24 -4.13
N LYS A 26 4.69 -7.74 -5.26
CA LYS A 26 4.92 -8.35 -6.59
C LYS A 26 6.19 -7.77 -7.22
N SER A 27 7.15 -8.60 -7.57
CA SER A 27 8.35 -8.16 -8.28
C SER A 27 8.05 -7.78 -9.73
N LYS A 28 8.99 -7.09 -10.39
CA LYS A 28 8.94 -6.83 -11.85
C LYS A 28 8.90 -8.10 -12.69
N THR A 29 9.34 -9.24 -12.15
CA THR A 29 9.27 -10.57 -12.78
C THR A 29 7.95 -11.28 -12.52
N ASN A 30 6.92 -10.56 -12.04
CA ASN A 30 5.60 -11.08 -11.70
C ASN A 30 5.62 -12.18 -10.62
N ILE A 31 6.55 -12.12 -9.66
CA ILE A 31 6.57 -13.04 -8.50
C ILE A 31 5.97 -12.34 -7.28
N CYS A 32 4.99 -12.98 -6.64
CA CYS A 32 4.35 -12.54 -5.40
C CYS A 32 5.17 -13.00 -4.19
N HIS A 33 5.68 -12.04 -3.42
CA HIS A 33 6.42 -12.26 -2.19
C HIS A 33 5.57 -11.85 -0.98
N PRO A 34 5.08 -12.79 -0.15
CA PRO A 34 4.33 -12.46 1.04
C PRO A 34 5.21 -11.92 2.17
N LYS A 35 4.65 -11.08 3.03
CA LYS A 35 5.29 -10.59 4.26
C LYS A 35 5.69 -11.77 5.13
N GLY A 36 6.94 -11.76 5.61
CA GLY A 36 7.56 -12.91 6.29
C GLY A 36 8.30 -13.90 5.38
N GLY A 37 8.16 -13.79 4.05
CA GLY A 37 8.95 -14.59 3.10
C GLY A 37 10.40 -14.12 2.97
N ARG A 38 11.31 -15.02 2.59
CA ARG A 38 12.77 -14.77 2.47
C ARG A 38 13.12 -13.60 1.55
N TYR A 39 12.30 -13.33 0.55
CA TYR A 39 12.55 -12.33 -0.49
C TYR A 39 11.75 -11.03 -0.31
N TYR A 40 10.80 -10.98 0.63
CA TYR A 40 9.92 -9.81 0.82
C TYR A 40 10.70 -8.52 1.10
N HIS A 41 11.74 -8.59 1.95
CA HIS A 41 12.58 -7.43 2.29
C HIS A 41 13.60 -7.08 1.19
N LYS A 42 13.95 -8.06 0.34
CA LYS A 42 14.92 -7.91 -0.76
C LYS A 42 14.28 -7.27 -1.98
N THR A 43 13.00 -7.54 -2.22
CA THR A 43 12.24 -6.94 -3.32
C THR A 43 11.96 -5.47 -2.99
N LYS A 44 12.86 -4.58 -3.42
CA LYS A 44 12.72 -3.11 -3.28
C LYS A 44 11.86 -2.47 -4.36
N ASN A 45 11.91 -3.04 -5.56
CA ASN A 45 11.09 -2.64 -6.70
C ASN A 45 9.88 -3.57 -6.79
N TYR A 46 8.70 -3.11 -6.34
CA TYR A 46 7.52 -3.94 -6.29
C TYR A 46 6.23 -3.17 -6.51
N THR A 47 5.18 -3.90 -6.87
CA THR A 47 3.79 -3.47 -6.76
C THR A 47 3.20 -4.01 -5.46
N PRO A 48 2.66 -3.17 -4.56
CA PRO A 48 2.06 -3.61 -3.31
C PRO A 48 0.69 -4.24 -3.53
N TYR A 49 0.39 -5.31 -2.78
CA TYR A 49 -0.92 -5.96 -2.73
C TYR A 49 -1.34 -6.24 -1.28
N ASN A 50 -2.65 -6.19 -1.04
CA ASN A 50 -3.25 -6.44 0.27
C ASN A 50 -3.36 -7.93 0.64
N SER A 51 -3.33 -8.82 -0.36
CA SER A 51 -3.34 -10.27 -0.16
C SER A 51 -2.59 -11.00 -1.28
N MET A 52 -2.34 -12.30 -1.06
CA MET A 52 -1.75 -13.16 -2.08
C MET A 52 -2.72 -13.36 -3.24
N GLU A 53 -4.02 -13.53 -3.01
CA GLU A 53 -4.98 -13.71 -4.12
C GLU A 53 -4.99 -12.50 -5.04
N ALA A 54 -5.03 -11.27 -4.48
CA ALA A 54 -4.99 -10.04 -5.27
C ALA A 54 -3.72 -9.96 -6.13
N CYS A 55 -2.58 -10.40 -5.59
CA CYS A 55 -1.33 -10.47 -6.35
C CYS A 55 -1.39 -11.48 -7.49
N ILE A 56 -1.96 -12.67 -7.26
CA ILE A 56 -2.10 -13.71 -8.30
C ILE A 56 -3.10 -13.27 -9.39
N GLN A 57 -4.24 -12.70 -9.01
CA GLN A 57 -5.24 -12.17 -9.93
C GLN A 57 -4.70 -11.05 -10.83
N SER A 58 -3.71 -10.30 -10.33
CA SER A 58 -3.00 -9.27 -11.13
C SER A 58 -1.97 -9.83 -12.13
N GLY A 59 -1.95 -11.16 -12.35
CA GLY A 59 -0.98 -11.85 -13.21
C GLY A 59 0.32 -12.25 -12.51
N GLY A 60 0.37 -12.18 -11.18
CA GLY A 60 1.51 -12.63 -10.38
C GLY A 60 1.53 -14.15 -10.19
N ARG A 61 2.70 -14.69 -9.84
CA ARG A 61 2.90 -16.11 -9.50
C ARG A 61 3.45 -16.21 -8.08
N ALA A 62 3.01 -17.20 -7.31
CA ALA A 62 3.54 -17.41 -5.98
C ALA A 62 5.04 -17.76 -6.05
N ALA A 63 5.85 -17.18 -5.16
CA ALA A 63 7.24 -17.57 -5.02
C ALA A 63 7.34 -19.06 -4.64
N LYS A 64 8.12 -19.84 -5.40
CA LYS A 64 8.46 -21.21 -5.02
C LYS A 64 9.33 -21.15 -3.77
N ARG A 65 9.01 -21.95 -2.75
CA ARG A 65 9.77 -22.03 -1.50
C ARG A 65 11.24 -22.34 -1.76
#